data_AF-A0A355FG82-F1
#
_entry.id   AF-A0A355FG82-F1
#
_cell.length_a   1.000
_cell.length_b   1.000
_cell.length_c   1.000
_cell.angle_alpha   90.00
_cell.angle_beta   90.00
_cell.angle_gamma   90.00
#
_symmetry.space_group_name_H-M   'P 1'
#
loop_
_entity.id
_entity.type
_entity.pdbx_description
1 polymer ?
#
loop_
_entity_poly.entity_id
_entity_poly.type
_entity_poly.pdbx_seq_one_letter_code
_entity_poly.pdbx_strand_id
1 'polypeptide(L)'
;MKIHLVTVFCILIIQASILPAQVSEVRGSISICQTDIFYSKKVKVKNTIEYYLENGIIYIQEYYSNEKLQSESYWVNDIIPVYEITLYHRDGRIKKVIDKSVGKYDLCYILQAIKINPKLKQKKVFISLSSNLDASSRKKWHVTYDFQADEHGETAEGIGYDPQTGISFNAPHGFETMPDRSKGPDPQQRPGYPGGFEKMTIDLRNRLSIPRDSLINERAIVTFEANTQGVISNVHVQGNITEYIKSSILREMKKMPNLTPSANTTGFVFGQKPYTFALIVPLRIFE
;
A
#
# COMPACT_ATOMS: atom_id res chain seq x y z
N MET A 1 57.57 -13.58 -57.18
CA MET A 1 56.33 -13.71 -57.96
C MET A 1 55.45 -14.76 -57.28
N LYS A 2 54.21 -14.41 -56.95
CA LYS A 2 53.17 -15.17 -56.21
C LYS A 2 53.43 -15.46 -54.72
N ILE A 3 52.94 -14.52 -53.90
CA ILE A 3 52.57 -14.71 -52.50
C ILE A 3 51.31 -15.59 -52.50
N HIS A 4 51.38 -16.79 -51.90
CA HIS A 4 50.20 -17.60 -51.63
C HIS A 4 49.68 -17.29 -50.23
N LEU A 5 48.53 -16.63 -50.23
CA LEU A 5 47.68 -16.31 -49.09
C LEU A 5 47.08 -17.60 -48.54
N VAL A 6 47.45 -18.01 -47.32
CA VAL A 6 46.73 -19.06 -46.59
C VAL A 6 45.71 -18.38 -45.68
N THR A 7 44.46 -18.39 -46.12
CA THR A 7 43.31 -17.87 -45.39
C THR A 7 42.96 -18.83 -44.25
N VAL A 8 43.37 -18.51 -43.02
CA VAL A 8 42.87 -19.20 -41.82
C VAL A 8 41.52 -18.60 -41.47
N PHE A 9 40.45 -19.36 -41.70
CA PHE A 9 39.09 -19.03 -41.28
C PHE A 9 38.98 -19.22 -39.76
N CYS A 10 39.28 -18.18 -38.98
CA CYS A 10 38.86 -18.13 -37.59
C CYS A 10 37.36 -17.80 -37.55
N ILE A 11 36.53 -18.82 -37.39
CA ILE A 11 35.11 -18.66 -37.06
C ILE A 11 35.06 -18.10 -35.64
N LEU A 12 34.93 -16.78 -35.52
CA LEU A 12 34.61 -16.12 -34.25
C LEU A 12 33.13 -16.38 -33.97
N ILE A 13 32.83 -17.45 -33.23
CA ILE A 13 31.48 -17.66 -32.68
C ILE A 13 31.32 -16.60 -31.59
N ILE A 14 30.73 -15.46 -31.95
CA ILE A 14 30.19 -14.52 -30.97
C ILE A 14 29.00 -15.23 -30.34
N GLN A 15 29.24 -15.95 -29.24
CA GLN A 15 28.16 -16.29 -28.34
C GLN A 15 27.64 -14.97 -27.78
N ALA A 16 26.53 -14.50 -28.33
CA ALA A 16 25.72 -13.48 -27.71
C ALA A 16 25.19 -14.08 -26.40
N SER A 17 25.97 -13.91 -25.33
CA SER A 17 25.51 -14.12 -23.98
C SER A 17 24.35 -13.17 -23.78
N ILE A 18 23.13 -13.68 -23.92
CA ILE A 18 21.92 -13.00 -23.46
C ILE A 18 22.07 -12.92 -21.95
N LEU A 19 22.70 -11.84 -21.47
CA LEU A 19 22.63 -11.48 -20.07
C LEU A 19 21.13 -11.32 -19.77
N PRO A 20 20.56 -12.05 -18.80
CA PRO A 20 19.22 -11.76 -18.36
C PRO A 20 19.24 -10.29 -17.96
N ALA A 21 18.33 -9.49 -18.52
CA ALA A 21 18.15 -8.11 -18.16
C ALA A 21 18.10 -8.06 -16.63
N GLN A 22 19.15 -7.54 -16.01
CA GLN A 22 19.11 -7.30 -14.58
C GLN A 22 18.00 -6.28 -14.39
N VAL A 23 16.89 -6.75 -13.82
CA VAL A 23 15.83 -5.88 -13.33
C VAL A 23 16.51 -5.02 -12.27
N SER A 24 16.96 -3.84 -12.66
CA SER A 24 17.43 -2.85 -11.71
C SER A 24 16.20 -2.45 -10.91
N GLU A 25 16.00 -3.06 -9.74
CA GLU A 25 15.13 -2.50 -8.71
C GLU A 25 15.60 -1.06 -8.50
N VAL A 26 14.84 -0.09 -9.03
CA VAL A 26 15.09 1.32 -8.72
C VAL A 26 14.66 1.52 -7.27
N ARG A 27 15.57 1.21 -6.34
CA ARG A 27 15.46 1.53 -4.92
C ARG A 27 15.68 3.03 -4.74
N GLY A 28 14.62 3.79 -4.96
CA GLY A 28 14.59 5.18 -4.53
C GLY A 28 14.28 5.27 -3.04
N SER A 29 14.65 6.39 -2.45
CA SER A 29 14.32 6.74 -1.07
C SER A 29 13.59 8.08 -1.02
N ILE A 30 12.81 8.27 0.04
CA ILE A 30 12.24 9.55 0.43
C ILE A 30 12.91 9.96 1.73
N SER A 31 13.47 11.19 1.77
CA SER A 31 14.06 11.75 2.98
C SER A 31 12.97 12.43 3.80
N ILE A 32 12.80 11.99 5.05
CA ILE A 32 11.84 12.55 6.01
C ILE A 32 12.60 12.82 7.30
N CYS A 33 12.60 14.07 7.78
CA CYS A 33 13.29 14.45 9.01
C CYS A 33 14.77 13.95 9.06
N GLN A 34 15.52 14.15 7.97
CA GLN A 34 16.93 13.69 7.82
C GLN A 34 17.10 12.16 7.90
N THR A 35 16.04 11.42 7.63
CA THR A 35 16.05 9.95 7.58
C THR A 35 15.63 9.51 6.19
N ASP A 36 16.53 8.86 5.47
CA ASP A 36 16.23 8.28 4.17
C ASP A 36 15.54 6.93 4.35
N ILE A 37 14.36 6.81 3.75
CA ILE A 37 13.54 5.61 3.85
C ILE A 37 13.26 5.11 2.44
N PHE A 38 13.62 3.86 2.16
CA PHE A 38 13.36 3.26 0.86
C PHE A 38 11.86 3.01 0.68
N TYR A 39 11.37 3.15 -0.55
CA TYR A 39 10.03 2.70 -0.90
C TYR A 39 10.08 1.29 -1.47
N SER A 40 9.15 0.45 -1.02
CA SER A 40 8.96 -0.91 -1.55
C SER A 40 8.08 -0.90 -2.80
N LYS A 41 7.25 0.13 -2.96
CA LYS A 41 6.25 0.20 -4.03
C LYS A 41 5.88 1.62 -4.40
N LYS A 42 5.68 1.84 -5.70
CA LYS A 42 5.17 3.09 -6.28
C LYS A 42 3.85 2.82 -7.01
N VAL A 43 2.82 3.61 -6.75
CA VAL A 43 1.48 3.47 -7.35
C VAL A 43 1.03 4.78 -7.96
N LYS A 44 0.52 4.75 -9.19
CA LYS A 44 -0.17 5.90 -9.79
C LYS A 44 -1.69 5.70 -9.67
N VAL A 45 -2.37 6.66 -9.06
CA VAL A 45 -3.83 6.72 -8.98
C VAL A 45 -4.25 8.10 -9.50
N LYS A 46 -4.88 8.15 -10.67
CA LYS A 46 -5.24 9.41 -11.35
C LYS A 46 -4.04 10.36 -11.48
N ASN A 47 -4.16 11.57 -10.91
CA ASN A 47 -3.17 12.63 -10.86
C ASN A 47 -2.27 12.53 -9.60
N THR A 48 -2.26 11.38 -8.93
CA THR A 48 -1.51 11.14 -7.70
C THR A 48 -0.49 10.03 -7.90
N ILE A 49 0.67 10.19 -7.27
CA ILE A 49 1.71 9.16 -7.15
C ILE A 49 1.92 8.88 -5.66
N GLU A 50 1.82 7.61 -5.28
CA GLU A 50 1.94 7.13 -3.91
C GLU A 50 3.19 6.26 -3.79
N TYR A 51 4.07 6.62 -2.87
CA TYR A 51 5.27 5.87 -2.51
C TYR A 51 5.03 5.21 -1.16
N TYR A 52 4.92 3.89 -1.18
CA TYR A 52 4.76 3.07 0.01
C TYR A 52 6.14 2.77 0.58
N LEU A 53 6.46 3.40 1.71
CA LEU A 53 7.75 3.29 2.35
C LEU A 53 7.85 1.98 3.14
N GLU A 54 9.06 1.44 3.27
CA GLU A 54 9.30 0.16 3.96
C GLU A 54 8.86 0.15 5.42
N ASN A 55 8.72 1.34 6.03
CA ASN A 55 8.28 1.52 7.40
C ASN A 55 6.78 1.81 7.57
N GLY A 56 5.97 1.61 6.53
CA GLY A 56 4.51 1.78 6.60
C GLY A 56 4.01 3.21 6.36
N ILE A 57 4.91 4.18 6.18
CA ILE A 57 4.55 5.54 5.76
C ILE A 57 4.18 5.50 4.27
N ILE A 58 3.19 6.29 3.89
CA ILE A 58 2.85 6.55 2.50
C ILE A 58 3.16 8.01 2.21
N TYR A 59 4.14 8.26 1.35
CA TYR A 59 4.40 9.59 0.82
C TYR A 59 3.60 9.77 -0.47
N ILE A 60 2.87 10.88 -0.58
CA ILE A 60 1.92 11.10 -1.66
C ILE A 60 2.23 12.43 -2.32
N GLN A 61 2.38 12.38 -3.65
CA GLN A 61 2.49 13.55 -4.51
C GLN A 61 1.23 13.67 -5.37
N GLU A 62 0.58 14.82 -5.36
CA GLU A 62 -0.49 15.13 -6.29
C GLU A 62 -0.03 16.14 -7.32
N TYR A 63 -0.63 16.06 -8.50
CA TYR A 63 -0.26 16.87 -9.64
C TYR A 63 -1.48 17.60 -10.20
N TYR A 64 -1.26 18.84 -10.64
CA TYR A 64 -2.20 19.55 -11.50
C TYR A 64 -2.31 18.85 -12.86
N SER A 65 -3.32 19.24 -13.64
CA SER A 65 -3.52 18.72 -15.01
C SER A 65 -2.36 19.02 -15.97
N ASN A 66 -1.51 20.01 -15.65
CA ASN A 66 -0.29 20.35 -16.40
C ASN A 66 0.96 19.62 -15.86
N GLU A 67 0.77 18.56 -15.06
CA GLU A 67 1.83 17.73 -14.48
C GLU A 67 2.78 18.47 -13.53
N LYS A 68 2.44 19.69 -13.11
CA LYS A 68 3.15 20.39 -12.03
C LYS A 68 2.67 19.86 -10.68
N LEU A 69 3.60 19.76 -9.74
CA LEU A 69 3.32 19.35 -8.37
C LEU A 69 2.29 20.30 -7.75
N GLN A 70 1.23 19.72 -7.19
CA GLN A 70 0.14 20.40 -6.52
C GLN A 70 0.28 20.28 -5.01
N SER A 71 0.58 19.08 -4.51
CA SER A 71 0.75 18.83 -3.09
C SER A 71 1.71 17.68 -2.81
N GLU A 72 2.30 17.70 -1.62
CA GLU A 72 3.09 16.63 -1.03
C GLU A 72 2.60 16.37 0.38
N SER A 73 2.63 15.11 0.82
CA SER A 73 2.11 14.73 2.14
C SER A 73 2.58 13.36 2.60
N TYR A 74 2.46 13.11 3.90
CA TYR A 74 2.87 11.88 4.56
C TYR A 74 1.71 11.29 5.35
N TRP A 75 1.54 9.98 5.25
CA TRP A 75 0.38 9.29 5.80
C TRP A 75 0.78 7.99 6.49
N VAL A 76 0.06 7.64 7.55
CA VAL A 76 0.10 6.30 8.16
C VAL A 76 -1.30 5.72 8.21
N ASN A 77 -1.39 4.40 8.40
CA ASN A 77 -2.66 3.66 8.41
C ASN A 77 -3.53 3.97 7.17
N ASP A 78 -2.92 4.21 6.02
CA ASP A 78 -3.55 4.61 4.74
C ASP A 78 -4.29 5.96 4.72
N ILE A 79 -4.81 6.45 5.85
CA ILE A 79 -5.78 7.56 5.91
C ILE A 79 -5.46 8.62 6.98
N ILE A 80 -4.39 8.49 7.75
CA ILE A 80 -4.05 9.50 8.77
C ILE A 80 -2.89 10.35 8.24
N PRO A 81 -3.10 11.63 7.89
CA PRO A 81 -2.00 12.51 7.52
C PRO A 81 -1.18 12.82 8.77
N VAL A 82 0.14 12.86 8.61
CA VAL A 82 1.13 13.09 9.67
C VAL A 82 2.20 14.06 9.17
N TYR A 83 3.00 14.61 10.08
CA TYR A 83 4.07 15.54 9.78
C TYR A 83 3.58 16.83 9.09
N GLU A 84 3.63 16.93 7.77
CA GLU A 84 3.18 18.11 7.03
C GLU A 84 2.49 17.79 5.70
N ILE A 85 1.68 18.73 5.24
CA ILE A 85 1.18 18.79 3.86
C ILE A 85 1.69 20.08 3.24
N THR A 86 2.46 19.98 2.17
CA THR A 86 2.99 21.12 1.43
C THR A 86 2.17 21.31 0.16
N LEU A 87 1.61 22.51 -0.02
CA LEU A 87 0.80 22.89 -1.17
C LEU A 87 1.59 23.84 -2.07
N TYR A 88 1.45 23.67 -3.38
CA TYR A 88 2.20 24.42 -4.39
C TYR A 88 1.29 25.23 -5.30
N HIS A 89 1.76 26.40 -5.72
CA HIS A 89 1.21 27.12 -6.87
C HIS A 89 1.56 26.37 -8.17
N ARG A 90 0.83 26.65 -9.25
CA ARG A 90 1.11 26.04 -10.58
C ARG A 90 2.48 26.39 -11.15
N ASP A 91 3.12 27.44 -10.63
CA ASP A 91 4.48 27.85 -11.00
C ASP A 91 5.57 27.11 -10.18
N GLY A 92 5.18 26.24 -9.25
CA GLY A 92 6.08 25.46 -8.40
C GLY A 92 6.49 26.14 -7.09
N ARG A 93 6.07 27.37 -6.83
CA ARG A 93 6.33 28.01 -5.52
C ARG A 93 5.46 27.40 -4.43
N ILE A 94 6.01 27.27 -3.23
CA ILE A 94 5.24 26.86 -2.04
C ILE A 94 4.14 27.90 -1.79
N LYS A 95 2.90 27.42 -1.74
CA LYS A 95 1.70 28.21 -1.41
C LYS A 95 1.45 28.21 0.09
N LYS A 96 1.52 27.03 0.72
CA LYS A 96 1.20 26.83 2.14
C LYS A 96 1.82 25.53 2.63
N VAL A 97 2.29 25.51 3.87
CA VAL A 97 2.61 24.29 4.61
C VAL A 97 1.58 24.14 5.72
N ILE A 98 0.97 22.97 5.84
CA ILE A 98 -0.03 22.64 6.85
C ILE A 98 0.59 21.61 7.79
N ASP A 99 0.76 21.99 9.06
CA ASP A 99 1.20 21.09 10.10
C ASP A 99 0.12 20.03 10.40
N LYS A 100 0.51 18.76 10.34
CA LYS A 100 -0.31 17.58 10.65
C LYS A 100 0.31 16.75 11.77
N SER A 101 1.14 17.38 12.60
CA SER A 101 1.72 16.75 13.78
C SER A 101 0.64 16.27 14.75
N VAL A 102 0.79 15.05 15.23
CA VAL A 102 -0.16 14.38 16.14
C VAL A 102 0.13 14.71 17.62
N GLY A 103 1.26 15.37 17.88
CA GLY A 103 1.64 15.92 19.17
C GLY A 103 3.04 16.50 19.14
N LYS A 104 3.58 16.87 20.31
CA LYS A 104 4.96 17.36 20.45
C LYS A 104 6.00 16.34 19.96
N TYR A 105 5.71 15.05 20.14
CA TYR A 105 6.55 13.92 19.76
C TYR A 105 5.96 13.25 18.51
N ASP A 106 6.10 13.92 17.37
CA ASP A 106 5.52 13.52 16.09
C ASP A 106 6.42 12.56 15.28
N LEU A 107 6.16 12.39 13.97
CA LEU A 107 6.84 11.44 13.10
C LEU A 107 8.36 11.59 13.13
N CYS A 108 8.88 12.82 13.11
CA CYS A 108 10.32 13.06 13.20
C CYS A 108 10.94 12.49 14.48
N TYR A 109 10.24 12.62 15.61
CA TYR A 109 10.71 12.05 16.87
C TYR A 109 10.72 10.51 16.80
N ILE A 110 9.68 9.90 16.21
CA ILE A 110 9.60 8.45 16.06
C ILE A 110 10.71 7.91 15.16
N LEU A 111 10.98 8.56 14.02
CA LEU A 111 12.08 8.18 13.13
C LEU A 111 13.43 8.25 13.86
N GLN A 112 13.66 9.29 14.65
CA GLN A 112 14.88 9.42 15.45
C GLN A 112 14.93 8.37 16.57
N ALA A 113 13.82 8.11 17.25
CA ALA A 113 13.73 7.09 18.29
C ALA A 113 14.06 5.69 17.75
N ILE A 114 13.58 5.34 16.55
CA ILE A 114 13.91 4.09 15.86
C ILE A 114 15.42 4.01 15.60
N LYS A 115 16.04 5.09 15.12
CA LYS A 115 17.47 5.15 14.77
C LYS A 115 18.38 4.90 15.97
N ILE A 116 18.01 5.41 17.15
CA ILE A 116 18.83 5.32 18.36
C ILE A 116 18.49 4.10 19.24
N ASN A 117 17.31 3.51 19.08
CA ASN A 117 16.88 2.38 19.90
C ASN A 117 17.59 1.08 19.47
N PRO A 118 18.41 0.44 20.33
CA PRO A 118 19.15 -0.78 19.98
C PRO A 118 18.26 -1.95 19.57
N LYS A 119 17.02 -2.02 20.07
CA LYS A 119 16.07 -3.08 19.71
C LYS A 119 15.50 -2.92 18.30
N LEU A 120 15.48 -1.70 17.77
CA LEU A 120 14.85 -1.34 16.49
C LEU A 120 15.88 -1.09 15.38
N LYS A 121 17.11 -0.73 15.75
CA LYS A 121 18.17 -0.43 14.80
C LYS A 121 18.40 -1.62 13.86
N GLN A 122 18.44 -1.33 12.55
CA GLN A 122 18.60 -2.30 11.45
C GLN A 122 17.45 -3.31 11.29
N LYS A 123 16.36 -3.18 12.04
CA LYS A 123 15.17 -4.01 11.83
C LYS A 123 14.23 -3.38 10.83
N LYS A 124 13.49 -4.24 10.12
CA LYS A 124 12.28 -3.83 9.43
C LYS A 124 11.25 -3.47 10.50
N VAL A 125 10.78 -2.23 10.45
CA VAL A 125 9.77 -1.70 11.39
C VAL A 125 8.53 -1.30 10.61
N PHE A 126 7.40 -1.21 11.28
CA PHE A 126 6.18 -0.60 10.71
C PHE A 126 5.63 0.43 11.69
N ILE A 127 5.37 1.64 11.19
CA ILE A 127 4.92 2.79 11.97
C ILE A 127 3.42 2.98 11.71
N SER A 128 2.66 3.05 12.80
CA SER A 128 1.21 3.28 12.75
C SER A 128 0.75 4.18 13.90
N LEU A 129 -0.49 4.66 13.82
CA LEU A 129 -1.17 5.35 14.91
C LEU A 129 -2.37 4.55 15.39
N SER A 130 -2.46 4.24 16.68
CA SER A 130 -3.55 3.43 17.24
C SER A 130 -4.12 4.05 18.50
N SER A 131 -5.44 4.06 18.64
CA SER A 131 -6.17 4.43 19.86
C SER A 131 -6.40 3.25 20.81
N ASN A 132 -6.01 2.04 20.43
CA ASN A 132 -6.36 0.80 21.13
C ASN A 132 -5.18 0.23 21.92
N LEU A 133 -4.12 1.02 22.14
CA LEU A 133 -2.91 0.55 22.83
C LEU A 133 -2.98 0.72 24.34
N ASP A 134 -3.85 1.61 24.83
CA ASP A 134 -4.10 1.81 26.24
C ASP A 134 -5.58 2.19 26.47
N ALA A 135 -5.97 2.37 27.74
CA ALA A 135 -7.31 2.79 28.10
C ALA A 135 -7.61 4.25 27.72
N SER A 136 -6.60 5.02 27.29
CA SER A 136 -6.82 6.37 26.80
C SER A 136 -7.20 6.28 25.33
N SER A 137 -8.40 6.70 24.97
CA SER A 137 -8.90 6.72 23.58
C SER A 137 -8.08 7.63 22.62
N ARG A 138 -6.92 8.11 23.06
CA ARG A 138 -5.99 8.96 22.32
C ARG A 138 -5.11 8.11 21.40
N LYS A 139 -4.87 8.59 20.18
CA LYS A 139 -3.93 7.95 19.26
C LYS A 139 -2.51 7.98 19.85
N LYS A 140 -1.84 6.84 19.76
CA LYS A 140 -0.44 6.63 20.13
C LYS A 140 0.33 6.17 18.91
N TRP A 141 1.59 6.56 18.82
CA TRP A 141 2.50 5.95 17.86
C TRP A 141 2.75 4.52 18.26
N HIS A 142 2.76 3.64 17.27
CA HIS A 142 3.06 2.23 17.44
C HIS A 142 4.11 1.83 16.40
N VAL A 143 5.28 1.41 16.89
CA VAL A 143 6.35 0.88 16.06
C VAL A 143 6.43 -0.62 16.28
N THR A 144 5.99 -1.40 15.30
CA THR A 144 6.05 -2.87 15.33
C THR A 144 7.29 -3.38 14.61
N TYR A 145 7.82 -4.52 15.08
CA TYR A 145 9.02 -5.17 14.56
C TYR A 145 9.02 -6.66 14.90
N ASP A 146 10.00 -7.42 14.39
CA ASP A 146 10.12 -8.88 14.59
C ASP A 146 8.83 -9.64 14.24
N PHE A 147 8.33 -9.41 13.03
CA PHE A 147 7.13 -10.07 12.51
C PHE A 147 7.36 -11.59 12.40
N GLN A 148 6.45 -12.37 12.97
CA GLN A 148 6.40 -13.82 12.85
C GLN A 148 5.02 -14.21 12.32
N ALA A 149 4.97 -15.03 11.28
CA ALA A 149 3.73 -15.53 10.70
C ALA A 149 3.61 -17.04 10.94
N ASP A 150 2.44 -17.48 11.39
CA ASP A 150 2.07 -18.89 11.52
C ASP A 150 0.64 -19.12 10.98
N GLU A 151 0.14 -20.35 11.16
CA GLU A 151 -1.22 -20.73 10.74
C GLU A 151 -2.35 -20.05 11.53
N HIS A 152 -2.04 -19.32 12.60
CA HIS A 152 -3.01 -18.63 13.46
C HIS A 152 -2.95 -17.11 13.28
N GLY A 153 -1.86 -16.60 12.70
CA GLY A 153 -1.78 -15.26 12.14
C GLY A 153 -0.38 -14.69 12.15
N GLU A 154 -0.30 -13.37 12.23
CA GLU A 154 0.97 -12.67 12.34
C GLU A 154 1.10 -12.09 13.75
N THR A 155 2.24 -12.27 14.38
CA THR A 155 2.60 -11.62 15.64
C THR A 155 3.76 -10.68 15.40
N ALA A 156 3.82 -9.61 16.19
CA ALA A 156 4.94 -8.68 16.17
C ALA A 156 5.19 -8.14 17.58
N GLU A 157 6.46 -7.89 17.87
CA GLU A 157 6.84 -7.04 18.99
C GLU A 157 6.49 -5.59 18.68
N GLY A 158 6.30 -4.77 19.71
CA GLY A 158 5.92 -3.38 19.51
C GLY A 158 6.27 -2.45 20.64
N ILE A 159 6.65 -1.23 20.27
CA ILE A 159 6.87 -0.12 21.20
C ILE A 159 5.86 0.97 20.88
N GLY A 160 5.07 1.32 21.90
CA GLY A 160 4.17 2.46 21.86
C GLY A 160 4.89 3.73 22.30
N TYR A 161 4.54 4.88 21.72
CA TYR A 161 5.01 6.20 22.17
C TYR A 161 3.81 7.16 22.31
N ASP A 162 3.74 7.85 23.43
CA ASP A 162 2.75 8.91 23.65
C ASP A 162 3.12 10.18 22.86
N PRO A 163 2.28 10.68 21.93
CA PRO A 163 2.61 11.85 21.12
C PRO A 163 2.74 13.15 21.92
N GLN A 164 2.20 13.21 23.14
CA GLN A 164 2.22 14.39 23.99
C GLN A 164 3.40 14.39 24.97
N THR A 165 3.74 13.22 25.53
CA THR A 165 4.77 13.11 26.58
C THR A 165 6.09 12.51 26.09
N GLY A 166 6.06 11.75 24.98
CA GLY A 166 7.22 11.05 24.44
C GLY A 166 7.58 9.77 25.20
N ILE A 167 6.81 9.43 26.25
CA ILE A 167 7.00 8.23 27.05
C ILE A 167 6.74 7.00 26.17
N SER A 168 7.71 6.09 26.15
CA SER A 168 7.59 4.80 25.49
C SER A 168 7.02 3.74 26.43
N PHE A 169 6.27 2.79 25.89
CA PHE A 169 5.72 1.65 26.63
C PHE A 169 5.73 0.40 25.76
N ASN A 170 5.69 -0.77 26.40
CA ASN A 170 5.58 -2.03 25.67
C ASN A 170 4.17 -2.16 25.09
N ALA A 171 4.07 -2.43 23.79
CA ALA A 171 2.82 -2.53 23.08
C ALA A 171 2.91 -3.67 22.05
N PRO A 172 2.94 -4.94 22.45
CA PRO A 172 2.99 -6.04 21.50
C PRO A 172 1.75 -6.02 20.59
N HIS A 173 1.92 -6.38 19.31
CA HIS A 173 0.83 -6.47 18.35
C HIS A 173 0.56 -7.93 17.99
N GLY A 174 -0.58 -8.45 18.43
CA GLY A 174 -1.17 -9.63 17.80
C GLY A 174 -1.99 -9.20 16.60
N PHE A 175 -1.68 -9.71 15.40
CA PHE A 175 -2.65 -9.68 14.31
C PHE A 175 -3.43 -10.98 14.40
N GLU A 176 -4.67 -10.93 14.89
CA GLU A 176 -5.64 -11.95 14.50
C GLU A 176 -5.85 -11.76 13.00
N THR A 177 -5.10 -12.50 12.18
CA THR A 177 -5.45 -12.59 10.77
C THR A 177 -6.85 -13.20 10.73
N MET A 178 -7.70 -12.66 9.84
CA MET A 178 -8.91 -13.39 9.44
C MET A 178 -8.53 -14.87 9.24
N PRO A 179 -9.36 -15.81 9.72
CA PRO A 179 -9.03 -17.22 9.84
C PRO A 179 -8.26 -17.69 8.62
N ASP A 180 -7.12 -18.30 8.90
CA ASP A 180 -6.19 -18.92 7.97
C ASP A 180 -6.78 -19.17 6.58
N ARG A 181 -6.34 -18.37 5.59
CA ARG A 181 -6.71 -18.60 4.19
C ARG A 181 -6.26 -19.98 3.70
N SER A 182 -5.40 -20.70 4.42
CA SER A 182 -4.97 -22.06 4.10
C SER A 182 -6.03 -23.13 4.35
N LYS A 183 -7.11 -22.84 5.10
CA LYS A 183 -8.28 -23.73 5.21
C LYS A 183 -9.33 -23.51 4.11
N GLY A 184 -9.16 -22.49 3.27
CA GLY A 184 -9.91 -22.34 2.01
C GLY A 184 -9.18 -23.01 0.85
N PRO A 185 -9.85 -23.27 -0.30
CA PRO A 185 -9.19 -23.86 -1.47
C PRO A 185 -7.93 -23.06 -1.85
N ASP A 186 -6.95 -23.74 -2.43
CA ASP A 186 -5.66 -23.18 -2.87
C ASP A 186 -5.88 -21.79 -3.51
N PRO A 187 -5.08 -20.76 -3.17
CA PRO A 187 -5.13 -19.46 -3.85
C PRO A 187 -5.16 -19.54 -5.39
N GLN A 188 -4.56 -20.57 -5.98
CA GLN A 188 -4.61 -20.86 -7.43
C GLN A 188 -5.98 -21.37 -7.92
N GLN A 189 -6.83 -21.83 -7.02
CA GLN A 189 -8.17 -22.36 -7.26
C GLN A 189 -9.28 -21.35 -6.94
N ARG A 190 -8.96 -20.07 -6.68
CA ARG A 190 -9.96 -19.02 -6.43
C ARG A 190 -10.07 -18.09 -7.64
N PRO A 191 -11.25 -17.48 -7.87
CA PRO A 191 -11.35 -16.39 -8.82
C PRO A 191 -10.34 -15.29 -8.50
N GLY A 192 -9.57 -14.87 -9.51
CA GLY A 192 -8.49 -13.90 -9.34
C GLY A 192 -8.67 -12.68 -10.22
N TYR A 193 -8.52 -11.47 -9.67
CA TYR A 193 -8.53 -10.27 -10.50
C TYR A 193 -7.23 -10.20 -11.35
N PRO A 194 -7.29 -9.83 -12.64
CA PRO A 194 -6.09 -9.63 -13.45
C PRO A 194 -5.12 -8.63 -12.81
N GLY A 195 -3.93 -9.09 -12.43
CA GLY A 195 -2.95 -8.29 -11.67
C GLY A 195 -3.17 -8.25 -10.16
N GLY A 196 -4.05 -9.09 -9.60
CA GLY A 196 -4.31 -9.24 -8.17
C GLY A 196 -5.31 -8.22 -7.59
N PHE A 197 -5.78 -8.48 -6.37
CA PHE A 197 -6.77 -7.62 -5.70
C PHE A 197 -6.24 -6.22 -5.36
N GLU A 198 -4.92 -6.07 -5.23
CA GLU A 198 -4.31 -4.75 -5.12
C GLU A 198 -4.53 -3.90 -6.38
N LYS A 199 -4.36 -4.50 -7.57
CA LYS A 199 -4.68 -3.85 -8.85
C LYS A 199 -6.16 -3.53 -8.96
N MET A 200 -7.04 -4.42 -8.47
CA MET A 200 -8.48 -4.16 -8.40
C MET A 200 -8.80 -2.91 -7.58
N THR A 201 -8.18 -2.78 -6.40
CA THR A 201 -8.33 -1.58 -5.55
C THR A 201 -7.85 -0.32 -6.28
N ILE A 202 -6.72 -0.39 -6.98
CA ILE A 202 -6.20 0.74 -7.78
C ILE A 202 -7.17 1.11 -8.91
N ASP A 203 -7.69 0.12 -9.64
CA ASP A 203 -8.66 0.34 -10.72
C ASP A 203 -9.96 0.95 -10.20
N LEU A 204 -10.41 0.53 -9.02
CA LEU A 204 -11.58 1.11 -8.39
C LEU A 204 -11.33 2.57 -8.08
N ARG A 205 -10.23 2.88 -7.38
CA ARG A 205 -9.86 4.25 -6.99
C ARG A 205 -9.71 5.16 -8.21
N ASN A 206 -9.20 4.66 -9.33
CA ASN A 206 -9.11 5.41 -10.59
C ASN A 206 -10.48 5.79 -11.18
N ARG A 207 -11.51 4.96 -10.95
CA ARG A 207 -12.87 5.16 -11.46
C ARG A 207 -13.78 5.98 -10.54
N LEU A 208 -13.47 6.04 -9.24
CA LEU A 208 -14.29 6.78 -8.27
C LEU A 208 -14.22 8.29 -8.51
N SER A 209 -15.34 8.99 -8.50
CA SER A 209 -15.36 10.46 -8.38
C SER A 209 -15.71 10.81 -6.95
N ILE A 210 -14.80 11.45 -6.22
CA ILE A 210 -15.01 11.82 -4.82
C ILE A 210 -15.20 13.34 -4.74
N PRO A 211 -16.35 13.83 -4.27
CA PRO A 211 -16.61 15.25 -4.07
C PRO A 211 -15.66 15.84 -3.01
N ARG A 212 -15.27 17.11 -3.19
CA ARG A 212 -14.33 17.80 -2.28
C ARG A 212 -14.90 18.04 -0.88
N ASP A 213 -16.22 18.06 -0.73
CA ASP A 213 -16.96 18.30 0.51
C ASP A 213 -17.24 17.01 1.32
N SER A 214 -16.74 15.87 0.87
CA SER A 214 -16.88 14.62 1.61
C SER A 214 -15.92 14.55 2.81
N LEU A 215 -16.28 13.79 3.86
CA LEU A 215 -15.33 13.37 4.89
C LEU A 215 -14.35 12.36 4.26
N ILE A 216 -13.13 12.81 4.01
CA ILE A 216 -12.28 12.27 2.94
C ILE A 216 -11.03 11.56 3.42
N ASN A 217 -10.89 11.28 4.72
CA ASN A 217 -9.78 10.50 5.26
C ASN A 217 -10.32 9.24 5.92
N GLU A 218 -10.93 8.40 5.10
CA GLU A 218 -11.72 7.25 5.55
C GLU A 218 -11.41 6.02 4.70
N ARG A 219 -11.71 4.85 5.27
CA ARG A 219 -11.60 3.57 4.56
C ARG A 219 -13.00 3.08 4.22
N ALA A 220 -13.24 2.76 2.95
CA ALA A 220 -14.38 1.95 2.58
C ALA A 220 -13.97 0.48 2.58
N ILE A 221 -14.73 -0.36 3.28
CA ILE A 221 -14.61 -1.81 3.21
C ILE A 221 -15.64 -2.29 2.19
N VAL A 222 -15.17 -2.77 1.05
CA VAL A 222 -16.02 -3.29 -0.02
C VAL A 222 -15.99 -4.81 0.05
N THR A 223 -17.10 -5.42 0.46
CA THR A 223 -17.26 -6.87 0.38
C THR A 223 -18.06 -7.24 -0.85
N PHE A 224 -17.70 -8.33 -1.50
CA PHE A 224 -18.44 -8.82 -2.66
C PHE A 224 -18.27 -10.32 -2.81
N GLU A 225 -19.13 -10.90 -3.62
CA GLU A 225 -19.09 -12.30 -3.97
C GLU A 225 -18.62 -12.47 -5.41
N ALA A 226 -17.88 -13.54 -5.71
CA ALA A 226 -17.65 -13.97 -7.09
C ALA A 226 -17.99 -15.45 -7.26
N ASN A 227 -18.70 -15.77 -8.33
CA ASN A 227 -18.97 -17.16 -8.70
C ASN A 227 -17.74 -17.81 -9.36
N THR A 228 -17.83 -19.11 -9.70
CA THR A 228 -16.73 -19.86 -10.34
C THR A 228 -16.32 -19.31 -11.71
N GLN A 229 -17.23 -18.60 -12.38
CA GLN A 229 -16.98 -17.90 -13.65
C GLN A 229 -16.38 -16.50 -13.45
N GLY A 230 -16.11 -16.11 -12.20
CA GLY A 230 -15.53 -14.81 -11.85
C GLY A 230 -16.50 -13.62 -11.95
N VAL A 231 -17.81 -13.86 -12.08
CA VAL A 231 -18.81 -12.79 -12.12
C VAL A 231 -19.03 -12.26 -10.70
N ILE A 232 -18.91 -10.93 -10.54
CA ILE A 232 -19.09 -10.23 -9.26
C ILE A 232 -20.58 -10.04 -8.96
N SER A 233 -20.98 -10.34 -7.72
CA SER A 233 -22.32 -10.14 -7.18
C SER A 233 -22.29 -9.69 -5.71
N ASN A 234 -23.46 -9.38 -5.14
CA ASN A 234 -23.65 -9.11 -3.70
C ASN A 234 -22.63 -8.12 -3.10
N VAL A 235 -22.40 -7.02 -3.83
CA VAL A 235 -21.47 -5.97 -3.40
C VAL A 235 -22.09 -5.18 -2.24
N HIS A 236 -21.38 -5.13 -1.13
CA HIS A 236 -21.71 -4.32 0.04
C HIS A 236 -20.56 -3.36 0.34
N VAL A 237 -20.89 -2.16 0.80
CA VAL A 237 -19.92 -1.13 1.13
C VAL A 237 -20.17 -0.66 2.56
N GLN A 238 -19.14 -0.81 3.40
CA GLN A 238 -19.13 -0.38 4.79
C GLN A 238 -18.07 0.71 5.01
N GLY A 239 -18.21 1.46 6.09
CA GLY A 239 -17.31 2.56 6.45
C GLY A 239 -18.06 3.84 6.80
N ASN A 240 -17.38 4.76 7.47
CA ASN A 240 -17.90 6.07 7.83
C ASN A 240 -17.83 7.04 6.64
N ILE A 241 -18.55 6.71 5.57
CA ILE A 241 -18.53 7.43 4.29
C ILE A 241 -19.92 7.83 3.85
N THR A 242 -20.02 8.91 3.06
CA THR A 242 -21.30 9.44 2.58
C THR A 242 -22.00 8.44 1.66
N GLU A 243 -23.33 8.51 1.59
CA GLU A 243 -24.12 7.66 0.69
C GLU A 243 -23.76 7.88 -0.78
N TYR A 244 -23.36 9.10 -1.14
CA TYR A 244 -22.84 9.40 -2.47
C TYR A 244 -21.61 8.54 -2.81
N ILE A 245 -20.63 8.47 -1.90
CA ILE A 245 -19.42 7.67 -2.10
C ILE A 245 -19.77 6.18 -2.18
N LYS A 246 -20.63 5.68 -1.27
CA LYS A 246 -21.11 4.28 -1.30
C LYS A 246 -21.74 3.94 -2.65
N SER A 247 -22.67 4.78 -3.11
CA SER A 247 -23.34 4.63 -4.40
C SER A 247 -22.36 4.68 -5.58
N SER A 248 -21.33 5.54 -5.50
CA SER A 248 -20.26 5.58 -6.51
C SER A 248 -19.45 4.29 -6.54
N ILE A 249 -19.06 3.77 -5.37
CA ILE A 249 -18.34 2.49 -5.26
C ILE A 249 -19.18 1.34 -5.83
N LEU A 250 -20.45 1.23 -5.43
CA LEU A 250 -21.36 0.19 -5.92
C LEU A 250 -21.50 0.24 -7.45
N ARG A 251 -21.63 1.44 -8.03
CA ARG A 251 -21.75 1.63 -9.48
C ARG A 251 -20.47 1.22 -10.21
N GLU A 252 -19.30 1.58 -9.70
CA GLU A 252 -18.03 1.24 -10.36
C GLU A 252 -17.67 -0.24 -10.17
N MET A 253 -18.03 -0.86 -9.05
CA MET A 253 -17.87 -2.31 -8.84
C MET A 253 -18.67 -3.13 -9.86
N LYS A 254 -19.88 -2.69 -10.25
CA LYS A 254 -20.67 -3.34 -11.31
C LYS A 254 -20.02 -3.27 -12.69
N LYS A 255 -19.10 -2.34 -12.91
CA LYS A 255 -18.37 -2.14 -14.17
C LYS A 255 -16.98 -2.79 -14.15
N MET A 256 -16.61 -3.43 -13.04
CA MET A 256 -15.33 -4.13 -12.95
C MET A 256 -15.32 -5.31 -13.93
N PRO A 257 -14.15 -5.62 -14.51
CA PRO A 257 -14.03 -6.84 -15.30
C PRO A 257 -14.31 -8.05 -14.41
N ASN A 258 -14.83 -9.10 -15.03
CA ASN A 258 -14.96 -10.39 -14.36
C ASN A 258 -13.58 -10.85 -13.88
N LEU A 259 -13.56 -11.52 -12.73
CA LEU A 259 -12.38 -12.18 -12.23
C LEU A 259 -12.02 -13.32 -13.19
N THR A 260 -10.74 -13.63 -13.28
CA THR A 260 -10.27 -14.86 -13.91
C THR A 260 -10.92 -16.03 -13.20
N PRO A 261 -11.60 -16.94 -13.91
CA PRO A 261 -12.23 -18.11 -13.32
C PRO A 261 -11.24 -18.95 -12.51
N SER A 262 -11.77 -19.67 -11.51
CA SER A 262 -11.00 -20.74 -10.85
C SER A 262 -10.64 -21.81 -11.88
N ALA A 263 -9.38 -22.26 -11.89
CA ALA A 263 -9.01 -23.43 -12.68
C ALA A 263 -9.68 -24.67 -12.07
N ASN A 264 -10.61 -25.29 -12.81
CA ASN A 264 -11.06 -26.65 -12.53
C ASN A 264 -9.88 -27.61 -12.76
N THR A 265 -9.04 -27.84 -11.74
CA THR A 265 -8.16 -29.01 -11.74
C THR A 265 -8.99 -30.24 -11.36
N THR A 266 -9.45 -30.93 -12.41
CA THR A 266 -9.80 -32.36 -12.47
C THR A 266 -10.35 -32.99 -11.18
N GLY A 267 -11.68 -33.08 -11.09
CA GLY A 267 -12.36 -34.09 -10.26
C GLY A 267 -13.03 -33.60 -8.98
N PHE A 268 -12.76 -32.36 -8.53
CA PHE A 268 -13.49 -31.77 -7.40
C PHE A 268 -14.50 -30.72 -7.89
N VAL A 269 -15.78 -31.00 -7.72
CA VAL A 269 -16.85 -30.00 -7.84
C VAL A 269 -16.78 -29.11 -6.61
N PHE A 270 -15.97 -28.05 -6.67
CA PHE A 270 -15.97 -27.02 -5.63
C PHE A 270 -17.25 -26.18 -5.71
N GLY A 271 -18.09 -26.35 -4.69
CA GLY A 271 -19.00 -25.35 -4.12
C GLY A 271 -19.97 -24.63 -5.07
N GLN A 272 -21.26 -24.98 -4.98
CA GLN A 272 -22.39 -24.16 -5.44
C GLN A 272 -22.48 -22.77 -4.73
N LYS A 273 -21.50 -22.38 -3.90
CA LYS A 273 -21.50 -21.16 -3.10
C LYS A 273 -20.43 -20.18 -3.62
N PRO A 274 -20.76 -18.89 -3.74
CA PRO A 274 -19.82 -17.87 -4.19
C PRO A 274 -18.69 -17.59 -3.18
N TYR A 275 -17.55 -17.11 -3.68
CA TYR A 275 -16.41 -16.69 -2.85
C TYR A 275 -16.61 -15.27 -2.36
N THR A 276 -16.48 -15.02 -1.06
CA THR A 276 -16.53 -13.68 -0.49
C THR A 276 -15.14 -13.05 -0.42
N PHE A 277 -15.02 -11.82 -0.93
CA PHE A 277 -13.81 -11.00 -0.91
C PHE A 277 -14.05 -9.70 -0.16
N ALA A 278 -12.96 -9.08 0.32
CA ALA A 278 -12.97 -7.75 0.93
C ALA A 278 -11.83 -6.90 0.35
N LEU A 279 -12.15 -5.66 -0.06
CA LEU A 279 -11.19 -4.63 -0.46
C LEU A 279 -11.22 -3.49 0.56
N ILE A 280 -10.05 -3.04 0.99
CA ILE A 280 -9.90 -1.79 1.73
C ILE A 280 -9.57 -0.71 0.72
N VAL A 281 -10.47 0.25 0.57
CA VAL A 281 -10.33 1.36 -0.37
C VAL A 281 -10.04 2.63 0.43
N PRO A 282 -8.78 3.09 0.47
CA PRO A 282 -8.46 4.36 1.09
C PRO A 282 -9.01 5.51 0.25
N LEU A 283 -9.78 6.36 0.90
CA LEU A 283 -10.26 7.62 0.37
C LEU A 283 -9.45 8.71 1.06
N ARG A 284 -8.81 9.55 0.25
CA ARG A 284 -7.97 10.69 0.64
C ARG A 284 -8.31 11.82 -0.31
N ILE A 285 -8.62 12.99 0.22
CA ILE A 285 -8.62 14.23 -0.56
C ILE A 285 -7.80 15.26 0.22
N PHE A 286 -7.13 16.12 -0.54
CA PHE A 286 -6.37 17.25 -0.05
C PHE A 286 -7.19 18.52 -0.27
N GLU A 287 -7.28 19.37 0.74
CA GLU A 287 -8.01 20.66 0.68
C GLU A 287 -7.57 21.55 -0.50
#